data_AF-A0A330KYQ0-F1
#
_entry.id   AF-A0A330KYQ0-F1
#
_cell.length_a   1.000
_cell.length_b   1.000
_cell.length_c   1.000
_cell.angle_alpha   90.00
_cell.angle_beta   90.00
_cell.angle_gamma   90.00
#
_symmetry.space_group_name_H-M   'P 1'
#
loop_
_entity.id
_entity.type
_entity.pdbx_description
1 polymer ?
#
loop_
_entity_poly.entity_id
_entity_poly.type
_entity_poly.pdbx_seq_one_letter_code
_entity_poly.pdbx_strand_id
1 'polypeptide(L)'
;MTMQSELVFTDPMLNVVIAEVKRFNCPLLFVKDHGVYVMAAKGEKNSNGMHNVCYANGFNPDTTDFDELWDRMRDACGGDDFCESLDLDPRSIELLSRTKPCLKIMLSETELEVIAGGQK
;
A
#
# COMPACT_ATOMS: atom_id res chain seq x y z
N MET A 1 -17.89 -14.19 4.87
CA MET A 1 -16.73 -14.29 3.97
C MET A 1 -15.48 -14.54 4.78
N THR A 2 -14.50 -15.28 4.26
CA THR A 2 -13.18 -15.46 4.89
C THR A 2 -12.19 -14.62 4.10
N MET A 3 -11.57 -13.63 4.74
CA MET A 3 -10.46 -12.89 4.13
C MET A 3 -9.26 -13.84 3.99
N GLN A 4 -8.69 -13.92 2.80
CA GLN A 4 -7.66 -14.91 2.44
C GLN A 4 -6.24 -14.38 2.69
N SER A 5 -6.04 -13.06 2.62
CA SER A 5 -4.72 -12.44 2.80
C SER A 5 -4.77 -11.12 3.57
N GLU A 6 -3.74 -10.87 4.38
CA GLU A 6 -3.49 -9.61 5.08
C GLU A 6 -2.18 -9.00 4.58
N LEU A 7 -2.25 -7.81 3.98
CA LEU A 7 -1.10 -7.01 3.60
C LEU A 7 -0.90 -5.88 4.61
N VAL A 8 0.28 -5.81 5.21
CA VAL A 8 0.60 -4.84 6.26
C VAL A 8 1.64 -3.85 5.74
N PHE A 9 1.38 -2.56 5.93
CA PHE A 9 2.30 -1.47 5.56
C PHE A 9 2.67 -0.70 6.82
N THR A 10 3.95 -0.74 7.17
CA THR A 10 4.50 -0.05 8.35
C THR A 10 5.79 0.72 8.07
N ASP A 11 6.26 0.71 6.83
CA ASP A 11 7.47 1.43 6.44
C ASP A 11 7.27 2.95 6.62
N PRO A 12 8.31 3.70 7.06
CA PRO A 12 8.23 5.16 7.17
C PRO A 12 7.77 5.88 5.90
N MET A 13 7.99 5.29 4.71
CA MET A 13 7.48 5.80 3.44
C MET A 13 5.95 5.92 3.40
N LEU A 14 5.22 5.16 4.23
CA LEU A 14 3.77 5.32 4.36
C LEU A 14 3.38 6.75 4.76
N ASN A 15 4.14 7.40 5.65
CA ASN A 15 3.88 8.80 6.01
C ASN A 15 4.04 9.74 4.83
N VAL A 16 5.04 9.49 3.98
CA VAL A 16 5.29 10.31 2.78
C VAL A 16 4.13 10.17 1.80
N VAL A 17 3.73 8.92 1.51
CA VAL A 17 2.60 8.62 0.63
C VAL A 17 1.30 9.25 1.14
N ILE A 18 1.01 9.14 2.44
CA ILE A 18 -0.21 9.71 3.04
C ILE A 18 -0.17 11.24 3.07
N ALA A 19 1.01 11.84 3.25
CA ALA A 19 1.19 13.29 3.12
C ALA A 19 0.88 13.76 1.68
N GLU A 20 1.25 13.01 0.65
CA GLU A 20 0.93 13.31 -0.75
C GLU A 20 -0.57 13.17 -1.04
N VAL A 21 -1.20 12.06 -0.61
CA VAL A 21 -2.65 11.84 -0.68
C VAL A 21 -3.41 13.05 -0.13
N LYS A 22 -3.01 13.51 1.07
CA LYS A 22 -3.60 14.67 1.73
C LYS A 22 -3.30 15.98 1.00
N ARG A 23 -2.06 16.21 0.58
CA ARG A 23 -1.63 17.46 -0.07
C ARG A 23 -2.30 17.67 -1.42
N PHE A 24 -2.44 16.61 -2.21
CA PHE A 24 -3.01 16.67 -3.55
C PHE A 24 -4.51 16.34 -3.59
N ASN A 25 -5.10 15.99 -2.43
CA ASN A 25 -6.50 15.57 -2.31
C ASN A 25 -6.85 14.53 -3.38
N CYS A 26 -6.11 13.43 -3.37
CA CYS A 26 -6.21 12.36 -4.37
C CYS A 26 -6.31 10.99 -3.72
N PRO A 27 -6.81 9.96 -4.42
CA PRO A 27 -6.90 8.61 -3.87
C PRO A 27 -5.53 8.01 -3.54
N LEU A 28 -5.53 7.06 -2.62
CA LEU A 28 -4.41 6.13 -2.43
C LEU A 28 -4.54 5.02 -3.48
N LEU A 29 -3.49 4.74 -4.23
CA LEU A 29 -3.45 3.60 -5.13
C LEU A 29 -2.85 2.40 -4.40
N PHE A 30 -3.50 1.25 -4.54
CA PHE A 30 -2.98 -0.05 -4.15
C PHE A 30 -2.61 -0.83 -5.40
N VAL A 31 -1.33 -1.19 -5.53
CA VAL A 31 -0.75 -1.67 -6.78
C VAL A 31 -0.04 -3.00 -6.56
N LYS A 32 -0.27 -3.93 -7.49
CA LYS A 32 0.58 -5.10 -7.71
C LYS A 32 1.21 -4.98 -9.10
N ASP A 33 2.53 -5.06 -9.12
CA ASP A 33 3.38 -5.05 -10.33
C ASP A 33 4.68 -5.81 -10.00
N HIS A 34 5.86 -5.17 -10.06
CA HIS A 34 7.13 -5.75 -9.58
C HIS A 34 7.22 -5.96 -8.05
N GLY A 35 6.18 -5.58 -7.33
CA GLY A 35 6.01 -5.71 -5.89
C GLY A 35 4.56 -5.40 -5.53
N VAL A 36 4.25 -5.41 -4.24
CA VAL A 36 2.93 -5.00 -3.75
C VAL A 36 3.10 -3.75 -2.89
N TYR A 37 2.50 -2.64 -3.30
CA TYR A 37 2.75 -1.34 -2.69
C TYR A 37 1.54 -0.41 -2.74
N VAL A 38 1.63 0.67 -1.98
CA VAL A 38 0.72 1.81 -2.08
C VAL A 38 1.45 3.09 -2.47
N MET A 39 0.76 3.96 -3.20
CA MET A 39 1.27 5.27 -3.60
C MET A 39 0.14 6.29 -3.74
N ALA A 40 0.45 7.58 -3.71
CA ALA A 40 -0.55 8.60 -4.01
C ALA A 40 -0.84 8.62 -5.52
N ALA A 41 -2.12 8.74 -5.91
CA ALA A 41 -2.49 8.85 -7.32
C ALA A 41 -1.89 10.11 -7.99
N LYS A 42 -1.61 11.14 -7.19
CA LYS A 42 -0.82 12.31 -7.55
C LYS A 42 0.25 12.48 -6.48
N GLY A 43 1.52 12.43 -6.88
CA GLY A 43 2.66 12.54 -5.98
C GLY A 43 3.83 13.25 -6.64
N GLU A 44 4.75 13.73 -5.82
CA GLU A 44 5.99 14.30 -6.32
C GLU A 44 6.91 13.16 -6.79
N LYS A 45 7.77 13.45 -7.76
CA LYS A 45 8.84 12.54 -8.13
C LYS A 45 10.00 12.75 -7.17
N ASN A 46 10.54 11.67 -6.61
CA ASN A 46 11.75 11.69 -5.80
C ASN A 46 12.98 12.09 -6.64
N SER A 47 14.16 12.16 -6.01
CA SER A 47 15.40 12.55 -6.67
C SER A 47 15.78 11.70 -7.88
N ASN A 48 15.24 10.48 -7.97
CA ASN A 48 15.48 9.54 -9.07
C ASN A 48 14.41 9.65 -10.17
N GLY A 49 13.47 10.61 -10.06
CA GLY A 49 12.37 10.77 -11.01
C GLY A 49 11.23 9.76 -10.83
N MET A 50 11.24 8.98 -9.75
CA MET A 50 10.24 7.95 -9.44
C MET A 50 9.21 8.45 -8.44
N HIS A 51 8.00 7.88 -8.44
CA HIS A 51 7.02 8.18 -7.40
C HIS A 51 7.44 7.60 -6.04
N ASN A 52 6.99 8.22 -4.96
CA ASN A 52 7.12 7.68 -3.62
C ASN A 52 6.15 6.50 -3.46
N VAL A 53 6.67 5.34 -3.08
CA VAL A 53 5.88 4.12 -2.85
C VAL A 53 6.18 3.57 -1.46
N CYS A 54 5.19 2.93 -0.86
CA CYS A 54 5.34 2.15 0.36
C CYS A 54 4.99 0.70 0.06
N TYR A 55 5.98 -0.20 0.07
CA TYR A 55 5.74 -1.63 -0.11
C TYR A 55 5.02 -2.23 1.10
N ALA A 56 4.19 -3.24 0.84
CA ALA A 56 3.71 -4.14 1.88
C ALA A 56 4.92 -4.90 2.46
N ASN A 57 4.85 -5.23 3.75
CA ASN A 57 5.90 -5.94 4.45
C ASN A 57 6.15 -7.30 3.79
N GLY A 58 7.38 -7.52 3.31
CA GLY A 58 7.77 -8.76 2.61
C GLY A 58 7.51 -8.77 1.10
N PHE A 59 7.05 -7.65 0.52
CA PHE A 59 6.71 -7.53 -0.90
C PHE A 59 7.55 -6.47 -1.65
N ASN A 60 8.74 -6.15 -1.13
CA ASN A 60 9.67 -5.22 -1.77
C ASN A 60 10.68 -5.99 -2.65
N PRO A 61 10.71 -5.74 -3.98
CA PRO A 61 11.63 -6.40 -4.92
C PRO A 61 13.10 -6.12 -4.67
N ASP A 62 13.44 -5.02 -4.01
CA ASP A 62 14.85 -4.68 -3.72
C ASP A 62 15.42 -5.55 -2.59
N THR A 63 14.57 -6.28 -1.87
CA THR A 63 14.93 -7.02 -0.65
C THR A 63 14.57 -8.50 -0.69
N THR A 64 13.86 -8.95 -1.72
CA THR A 64 13.35 -10.32 -1.83
C THR A 64 13.73 -10.88 -3.19
N ASP A 65 14.14 -12.14 -3.24
CA ASP A 65 14.41 -12.84 -4.49
C ASP A 65 13.17 -12.85 -5.40
N PHE A 66 13.37 -12.82 -6.73
CA PHE A 66 12.28 -12.66 -7.69
C PHE A 66 11.28 -13.82 -7.65
N ASP A 67 11.75 -15.07 -7.64
CA ASP A 67 10.87 -16.25 -7.69
C ASP A 67 10.08 -16.34 -6.37
N GLU A 68 10.76 -16.11 -5.24
CA GLU A 68 10.14 -16.06 -3.91
C GLU A 68 9.09 -14.95 -3.80
N LEU A 69 9.41 -13.76 -4.29
CA LEU A 69 8.49 -12.62 -4.27
C LEU A 69 7.28 -12.89 -5.15
N TRP A 70 7.47 -13.44 -6.34
CA TRP A 70 6.39 -13.70 -7.28
C TRP A 70 5.40 -14.76 -6.75
N ASP A 71 5.89 -15.84 -6.16
CA ASP A 71 5.03 -16.84 -5.52
C ASP A 71 4.22 -16.21 -4.37
N ARG A 72 4.86 -15.38 -3.53
CA ARG A 72 4.14 -14.65 -2.46
C ARG A 72 3.08 -13.69 -3.00
N MET A 73 3.42 -12.91 -4.03
CA MET A 73 2.48 -11.96 -4.64
C MET A 73 1.28 -12.68 -5.22
N ARG A 74 1.52 -13.80 -5.89
CA ARG A 74 0.49 -14.67 -6.45
C ARG A 74 -0.42 -15.23 -5.37
N ASP A 75 0.15 -15.77 -4.30
CA ASP A 75 -0.62 -16.36 -3.21
C ASP A 75 -1.45 -15.30 -2.47
N ALA A 76 -0.91 -14.08 -2.33
CA ALA A 76 -1.57 -13.02 -1.59
C ALA A 76 -2.65 -12.28 -2.39
N CYS A 77 -2.41 -12.03 -3.68
CA CYS A 77 -3.17 -11.07 -4.47
C CYS A 77 -3.63 -11.62 -5.83
N GLY A 78 -3.36 -12.89 -6.13
CA GLY A 78 -3.63 -13.49 -7.44
C GLY A 78 -2.52 -13.24 -8.48
N GLY A 79 -2.68 -13.85 -9.66
CA GLY A 79 -1.64 -13.86 -10.70
C GLY A 79 -1.45 -12.53 -11.43
N ASP A 80 -2.52 -11.78 -11.66
CA ASP A 80 -2.53 -10.61 -12.55
C ASP A 80 -2.11 -9.31 -11.85
N ASP A 81 -1.53 -8.39 -12.60
CA ASP A 81 -1.15 -7.06 -12.11
C ASP A 81 -2.37 -6.14 -12.08
N PHE A 82 -2.42 -5.23 -11.11
CA PHE A 82 -3.56 -4.34 -10.91
C PHE A 82 -3.16 -3.02 -10.27
N CYS A 83 -4.08 -2.06 -10.35
CA CYS A 83 -4.02 -0.79 -9.66
C CYS A 83 -5.43 -0.40 -9.19
N GLU A 84 -5.69 -0.56 -7.90
CA GLU A 84 -6.96 -0.24 -7.26
C GLU A 84 -6.91 1.14 -6.61
N SER A 85 -7.95 1.95 -6.82
CA SER A 85 -8.08 3.28 -6.21
C SER A 85 -8.84 3.17 -4.89
N LEU A 86 -8.19 3.54 -3.80
CA LEU A 86 -8.74 3.54 -2.45
C LEU A 86 -9.03 4.98 -2.00
N ASP A 87 -10.31 5.30 -1.91
CA ASP A 87 -10.77 6.55 -1.32
C ASP A 87 -10.74 6.44 0.21
N LEU A 88 -9.71 7.02 0.81
CA LEU A 88 -9.58 7.05 2.27
C LEU A 88 -10.50 8.14 2.84
N ASP A 89 -11.31 7.76 3.82
CA ASP A 89 -12.09 8.73 4.56
C ASP A 89 -11.18 9.64 5.42
N PRO A 90 -11.64 10.85 5.81
CA PRO A 90 -10.82 11.79 6.56
C PRO A 90 -10.25 11.24 7.88
N ARG A 91 -10.97 10.31 8.55
CA ARG A 91 -10.50 9.71 9.80
C ARG A 91 -9.36 8.74 9.53
N SER A 92 -9.43 7.95 8.47
CA SER A 92 -8.34 7.08 8.04
C SER A 92 -7.07 7.87 7.72
N ILE A 93 -7.19 8.99 6.99
CA ILE A 93 -6.07 9.88 6.70
C ILE A 93 -5.45 10.45 7.99
N GLU A 94 -6.28 10.86 8.96
CA GLU A 94 -5.80 11.36 10.25
C GLU A 94 -5.01 10.29 11.03
N LEU A 95 -5.51 9.06 11.08
CA LEU A 95 -4.85 7.94 11.76
C LEU A 95 -3.49 7.60 11.12
N LEU A 96 -3.45 7.58 9.79
CA LEU A 96 -2.25 7.27 9.02
C LEU A 96 -1.25 8.45 8.96
N SER A 97 -1.64 9.65 9.42
CA SER A 97 -0.73 10.80 9.55
C SER A 97 0.02 10.84 10.89
N ARG A 98 -0.13 9.82 11.75
CA ARG A 98 0.51 9.76 13.08
C ARG A 98 1.95 9.24 13.01
N THR A 99 2.67 9.30 14.12
CA THR A 99 4.10 8.97 14.20
C THR A 99 4.45 7.54 13.78
N LYS A 100 3.57 6.58 14.05
CA LYS A 100 3.71 5.18 13.64
C LYS A 100 2.43 4.71 12.96
N PRO A 101 2.24 5.04 11.66
CA PRO A 101 1.07 4.59 10.93
C PRO A 101 1.18 3.10 10.64
N CYS A 102 0.02 2.46 10.55
CA CYS A 102 -0.11 1.09 10.09
C CYS A 102 -1.34 1.03 9.19
N LEU A 103 -1.12 0.74 7.92
CA LEU A 103 -2.19 0.42 6.99
C LEU A 103 -2.25 -1.10 6.86
N LYS A 104 -3.46 -1.65 6.87
CA LYS A 104 -3.71 -3.03 6.49
C LYS A 104 -4.71 -3.08 5.35
N ILE A 105 -4.45 -3.95 4.39
CA ILE A 105 -5.39 -4.28 3.32
C ILE A 105 -5.68 -5.77 3.42
N MET A 106 -6.94 -6.10 3.70
CA MET A 106 -7.44 -7.46 3.73
C MET A 106 -8.03 -7.77 2.37
N LEU A 107 -7.64 -8.91 1.80
CA LEU A 107 -8.10 -9.36 0.48
C LEU A 107 -8.84 -10.67 0.60
N SER A 108 -9.90 -10.80 -0.19
CA SER A 108 -10.51 -12.06 -0.57
C SER A 108 -10.63 -12.12 -2.10
N GLU A 109 -11.16 -13.21 -2.65
CA GLU A 109 -11.39 -13.34 -4.08
C GLU A 109 -12.22 -12.20 -4.70
N THR A 110 -13.12 -11.57 -3.94
CA THR A 110 -14.08 -10.59 -4.48
C THR A 110 -14.22 -9.32 -3.64
N GLU A 111 -13.51 -9.22 -2.52
CA GLU A 111 -13.65 -8.10 -1.59
C GLU A 111 -12.29 -7.63 -1.11
N LEU A 112 -12.18 -6.32 -0.92
CA LEU A 112 -11.04 -5.63 -0.34
C LEU A 112 -11.53 -4.79 0.85
N GLU A 113 -10.87 -4.92 1.99
CA GLU A 113 -11.13 -4.10 3.17
C GLU A 113 -9.85 -3.35 3.58
N VAL A 114 -10.01 -2.06 3.87
CA VAL A 114 -8.91 -1.18 4.29
C VAL A 114 -9.06 -0.86 5.77
N ILE A 115 -8.00 -1.10 6.53
CA ILE A 115 -7.95 -0.81 7.96
C ILE A 115 -6.80 0.16 8.22
N ALA A 116 -7.15 1.37 8.66
CA ALA A 116 -6.19 2.41 9.05
C ALA A 116 -5.94 2.38 10.55
N GLY A 117 -4.67 2.33 10.94
CA GLY A 117 -4.20 2.38 12.32
C GLY A 117 -3.07 3.38 12.49
N GLY A 118 -2.89 3.87 13.72
CA GLY A 118 -1.78 4.74 14.07
C GLY A 118 -1.65 4.90 15.58
N GLN A 119 -0.46 4.62 16.12
CA GLN A 119 -0.18 4.91 17.52
C GLN A 119 -0.10 6.43 17.71
N LYS A 120 -0.61 6.93 18.85
CA LYS A 120 -0.54 8.35 19.21
C LYS A 120 0.90 8.81 19.35
#